data_AF-A0A518B1F4-F1
#
_entry.id   AF-A0A518B1F4-F1
#
_cell.length_a   1.000
_cell.length_b   1.000
_cell.length_c   1.000
_cell.angle_alpha   90.00
_cell.angle_beta   90.00
_cell.angle_gamma   90.00
#
_symmetry.space_group_name_H-M   'P 1'
#
loop_
_entity.id
_entity.type
_entity.pdbx_description
1 polymer ?
#
loop_
_entity_poly.entity_id
_entity_poly.type
_entity_poly.pdbx_seq_one_letter_code
_entity_poly.pdbx_strand_id
1 'polypeptide(L)'
;MATCDLPTTRKRRNGKNPNPRHTMRCERLLIEDVHGNVRIDLGTLADGTASIRLFDAQGNNRATVSVDAQGGLSAFETRTADESCSAKLASQDGAYSVQYAGLTVISTDSMAAVLASNESGAVCDIVDAHEDQEHEDEAEQERAIGTDRYGRPLVLELATNHHDDACMDYLLAGERS
;
A
#
# COMPACT_ATOMS: atom_id res chain seq x y z
N MET A 1 -32.99 6.19 -3.35
CA MET A 1 -33.19 4.80 -2.91
C MET A 1 -33.13 3.89 -4.13
N ALA A 2 -31.97 3.26 -4.38
CA ALA A 2 -31.84 2.26 -5.44
C ALA A 2 -32.34 0.91 -4.89
N THR A 3 -33.45 0.41 -5.43
CA THR A 3 -33.98 -0.92 -5.12
C THR A 3 -33.19 -1.94 -5.94
N CYS A 4 -32.26 -2.64 -5.29
CA CYS A 4 -31.68 -3.86 -5.87
C CYS A 4 -32.72 -4.98 -5.81
N ASP A 5 -33.47 -5.17 -6.89
CA ASP A 5 -34.31 -6.35 -7.07
C ASP A 5 -33.42 -7.59 -7.20
N LEU A 6 -33.21 -8.27 -6.08
CA LEU A 6 -32.52 -9.56 -6.06
C LEU A 6 -33.49 -10.62 -6.60
N PRO A 7 -33.12 -11.38 -7.65
CA PRO A 7 -33.98 -12.42 -8.18
C PRO A 7 -34.18 -13.53 -7.14
N THR A 8 -35.42 -13.74 -6.71
CA THR A 8 -35.79 -14.82 -5.81
C THR A 8 -35.56 -16.16 -6.51
N THR A 9 -34.59 -16.93 -6.04
CA THR A 9 -34.18 -18.18 -6.67
C THR A 9 -35.24 -19.28 -6.50
N ARG A 10 -35.70 -19.82 -7.63
CA ARG A 10 -36.58 -21.00 -7.73
C ARG A 10 -35.95 -22.20 -7.02
N LYS A 11 -36.74 -22.84 -6.17
CA LYS A 11 -36.41 -24.06 -5.41
C LYS A 11 -36.08 -25.23 -6.35
N ARG A 12 -34.79 -25.50 -6.59
CA ARG A 12 -34.33 -26.71 -7.29
C ARG A 12 -34.34 -27.91 -6.33
N ARG A 13 -35.10 -28.96 -6.70
CA ARG A 13 -35.09 -30.27 -6.04
C ARG A 13 -33.88 -31.07 -6.53
N ASN A 14 -33.16 -31.67 -5.58
CA ASN A 14 -32.19 -32.77 -5.72
C ASN A 14 -30.98 -32.57 -6.65
N GLY A 15 -29.86 -32.28 -6.02
CA GLY A 15 -28.52 -32.37 -6.58
C GLY A 15 -27.58 -31.64 -5.62
N LYS A 16 -26.66 -32.38 -5.00
CA LYS A 16 -25.67 -31.89 -4.03
C LYS A 16 -24.91 -30.71 -4.65
N ASN A 17 -25.38 -29.48 -4.43
CA ASN A 17 -24.77 -28.27 -4.98
C ASN A 17 -23.76 -27.78 -3.93
N PRO A 18 -22.44 -27.93 -4.15
CA PRO A 18 -21.45 -27.56 -3.15
C PRO A 18 -21.43 -26.03 -3.04
N ASN A 19 -22.06 -25.52 -1.97
CA ASN A 19 -22.23 -24.11 -1.63
C ASN A 19 -22.86 -23.22 -2.71
N PRO A 20 -24.11 -22.72 -2.54
CA PRO A 20 -24.60 -21.65 -3.40
C PRO A 20 -23.67 -20.44 -3.22
N ARG A 21 -22.94 -20.08 -4.28
CA ARG A 21 -22.11 -18.88 -4.27
C ARG A 21 -23.03 -17.67 -4.19
N HIS A 22 -23.00 -16.98 -3.05
CA HIS A 22 -23.65 -15.69 -2.87
C HIS A 22 -22.81 -14.64 -3.59
N THR A 23 -23.00 -14.51 -4.90
CA THR A 23 -22.30 -13.51 -5.72
C THR A 23 -23.24 -12.33 -5.96
N MET A 24 -22.78 -11.14 -5.57
CA MET A 24 -23.39 -9.87 -5.95
C MET A 24 -22.67 -9.33 -7.19
N ARG A 25 -23.42 -8.82 -8.17
CA ARG A 25 -22.87 -8.15 -9.35
C ARG A 25 -23.44 -6.74 -9.41
N CYS A 26 -22.56 -5.76 -9.38
CA CYS A 26 -22.88 -4.34 -9.46
C CYS A 26 -21.67 -3.61 -10.04
N GLU A 27 -21.89 -2.49 -10.72
CA GLU A 27 -20.80 -1.62 -11.19
C GLU A 27 -20.13 -0.88 -10.04
N ARG A 28 -20.92 -0.59 -8.99
CA ARG A 28 -20.48 0.11 -7.79
C ARG A 28 -21.29 -0.35 -6.59
N LEU A 29 -20.62 -0.51 -5.45
CA LEU A 29 -21.20 -0.83 -4.15
C LEU A 29 -20.86 0.28 -3.17
N LEU A 30 -21.90 0.94 -2.66
CA LEU A 30 -21.80 1.92 -1.58
C LEU A 30 -22.35 1.29 -0.29
N ILE A 31 -21.60 1.40 0.79
CA ILE A 31 -22.06 1.05 2.13
C ILE A 31 -22.19 2.35 2.92
N GLU A 32 -23.41 2.67 3.32
CA GLU A 32 -23.74 3.88 4.07
C GLU A 32 -23.99 3.54 5.55
N ASP A 33 -23.74 4.50 6.44
CA ASP A 33 -24.14 4.40 7.84
C ASP A 33 -25.62 4.78 8.05
N VAL A 34 -26.07 4.72 9.31
CA VAL A 34 -27.46 5.07 9.70
C VAL A 34 -27.83 6.53 9.44
N HIS A 35 -26.85 7.39 9.22
CA HIS A 35 -27.01 8.81 8.91
C HIS A 35 -26.94 9.08 7.40
N GLY A 36 -26.74 8.05 6.57
CA GLY A 36 -26.60 8.16 5.12
C GLY A 36 -25.19 8.56 4.65
N ASN A 37 -24.19 8.57 5.54
CA ASN A 37 -22.81 8.83 5.12
C ASN A 37 -22.19 7.57 4.53
N VAL A 38 -21.59 7.68 3.35
CA VAL A 38 -20.82 6.59 2.74
C VAL A 38 -19.62 6.26 3.63
N ARG A 39 -19.44 4.98 3.94
CA ARG A 39 -18.32 4.42 4.71
C ARG A 39 -17.38 3.57 3.86
N ILE A 40 -17.93 2.91 2.85
CA ILE A 40 -17.17 2.12 1.88
C ILE A 40 -17.72 2.40 0.50
N ASP A 41 -16.82 2.65 -0.44
CA ASP A 41 -17.12 2.75 -1.86
C ASP A 41 -16.21 1.81 -2.63
N LEU A 42 -16.81 0.79 -3.24
CA LEU A 42 -16.15 -0.20 -4.08
C LEU A 42 -16.66 -0.05 -5.51
N GLY A 43 -15.76 0.09 -6.47
CA GLY A 43 -16.14 0.15 -7.87
C GLY A 43 -14.97 0.35 -8.82
N THR A 44 -15.29 0.44 -10.09
CA THR A 44 -14.32 0.69 -11.16
C THR A 44 -14.43 2.15 -11.62
N LEU A 45 -13.29 2.82 -11.76
CA LEU A 45 -13.17 4.16 -12.32
C LEU A 45 -13.28 4.12 -13.85
N ALA A 46 -13.43 5.28 -14.48
CA ALA A 46 -13.64 5.38 -15.93
C ALA A 46 -12.44 4.88 -16.76
N ASP A 47 -11.24 4.88 -16.17
CA ASP A 47 -9.99 4.37 -16.76
C ASP A 47 -9.82 2.85 -16.60
N GLY A 48 -10.79 2.16 -15.96
CA GLY A 48 -10.72 0.73 -15.67
C GLY A 48 -10.06 0.39 -14.33
N THR A 49 -9.57 1.36 -13.57
CA THR A 49 -8.97 1.15 -12.26
C THR A 49 -10.02 0.66 -11.27
N ALA A 50 -9.83 -0.53 -10.70
CA ALA A 50 -10.65 -1.04 -9.61
C ALA A 50 -10.22 -0.39 -8.29
N SER A 51 -11.16 0.10 -7.48
CA SER A 51 -10.85 0.83 -6.26
C SER A 51 -11.77 0.49 -5.09
N ILE A 52 -11.21 0.54 -3.89
CA ILE A 52 -11.91 0.52 -2.60
C ILE A 52 -11.51 1.79 -1.85
N ARG A 53 -12.50 2.57 -1.41
CA ARG A 53 -12.31 3.76 -0.56
C ARG A 53 -13.04 3.60 0.75
N LEU A 54 -12.35 3.93 1.85
CA LEU A 54 -12.87 3.89 3.21
C LEU A 54 -13.00 5.31 3.75
N PHE A 55 -14.15 5.62 4.34
CA PHE A 55 -14.47 6.96 4.84
C PHE A 55 -14.76 6.95 6.35
N ASP A 56 -14.36 8.02 7.03
CA ASP A 56 -14.69 8.23 8.44
C ASP A 56 -16.13 8.71 8.67
N ALA A 57 -16.47 9.11 9.90
CA ALA A 57 -17.82 9.54 10.28
C ALA A 57 -18.22 10.92 9.76
N GLN A 58 -17.25 11.67 9.29
CA GLN A 58 -17.42 12.98 8.72
C GLN A 58 -17.43 12.91 7.18
N GLY A 59 -17.23 11.71 6.61
CA GLY A 59 -17.17 11.49 5.16
C GLY A 59 -15.80 11.74 4.56
N ASN A 60 -14.74 11.86 5.36
CA ASN A 60 -13.38 12.04 4.87
C ASN A 60 -12.77 10.70 4.49
N ASN A 61 -12.09 10.64 3.34
CA ASN A 61 -11.38 9.44 2.91
C ASN A 61 -10.18 9.16 3.82
N ARG A 62 -10.13 7.97 4.42
CA ARG A 62 -9.07 7.52 5.33
C ARG A 62 -8.20 6.43 4.75
N ALA A 63 -8.69 5.69 3.78
CA ALA A 63 -7.86 4.74 3.06
C ALA A 63 -8.38 4.51 1.63
N THR A 64 -7.46 4.32 0.71
CA THR A 64 -7.74 3.94 -0.67
C THR A 64 -6.83 2.81 -1.08
N VAL A 65 -7.41 1.78 -1.71
CA VAL A 65 -6.66 0.72 -2.37
C VAL A 65 -7.17 0.63 -3.80
N SER A 66 -6.28 0.71 -4.77
CA SER A 66 -6.62 0.61 -6.18
C SER A 66 -5.66 -0.25 -6.98
N VAL A 67 -6.22 -0.93 -7.98
CA VAL A 67 -5.51 -1.77 -8.93
C VAL A 67 -5.84 -1.24 -10.32
N ASP A 68 -4.81 -1.01 -11.13
CA ASP A 68 -4.99 -0.53 -12.50
C ASP A 68 -5.64 -1.61 -13.39
N ALA A 69 -5.96 -1.23 -14.63
CA ALA A 69 -6.57 -2.12 -15.60
C ALA A 69 -5.68 -3.31 -16.02
N GLN A 70 -4.37 -3.26 -15.76
CA GLN A 70 -3.41 -4.34 -16.04
C GLN A 70 -3.17 -5.25 -14.83
N GLY A 71 -3.75 -4.95 -13.67
CA GLY A 71 -3.59 -5.71 -12.43
C GLY A 71 -2.46 -5.21 -11.52
N GLY A 72 -1.81 -4.10 -11.86
CA GLY A 72 -0.77 -3.47 -11.04
C GLY A 72 -1.36 -2.67 -9.87
N LEU A 73 -0.65 -2.58 -8.75
CA LEU A 73 -1.06 -1.74 -7.62
C LEU A 73 -0.94 -0.26 -8.01
N SER A 74 -2.07 0.38 -8.29
CA SER A 74 -2.11 1.80 -8.65
C SER A 74 -1.92 2.69 -7.42
N ALA A 75 -2.57 2.36 -6.31
CA ALA A 75 -2.39 3.09 -5.05
C ALA A 75 -2.77 2.23 -3.83
N PHE A 76 -2.05 2.43 -2.75
CA PHE A 76 -2.48 2.12 -1.39
C PHE A 76 -2.17 3.36 -0.55
N GLU A 77 -3.19 4.11 -0.15
CA GLU A 77 -3.03 5.33 0.64
C GLU A 77 -3.78 5.18 1.95
N THR A 78 -3.18 5.65 3.04
CA THR A 78 -3.85 5.86 4.32
C THR A 78 -3.68 7.32 4.72
N ARG A 79 -4.71 7.89 5.36
CA ARG A 79 -4.71 9.29 5.81
C ARG A 79 -4.98 9.37 7.30
N THR A 80 -4.25 10.25 7.96
CA THR A 80 -4.46 10.65 9.35
C THR A 80 -5.68 11.57 9.46
N ALA A 81 -6.11 11.89 10.69
CA ALA A 81 -7.32 12.68 10.95
C ALA A 81 -7.27 14.10 10.35
N ASP A 82 -6.07 14.69 10.33
CA ASP A 82 -5.72 15.98 9.71
C ASP A 82 -5.56 15.92 8.18
N GLU A 83 -5.94 14.79 7.56
CA GLU A 83 -5.91 14.55 6.10
C GLU A 83 -4.51 14.40 5.49
N SER A 84 -3.46 14.52 6.30
CA SER A 84 -2.10 14.18 5.94
C SER A 84 -1.99 12.69 5.56
N CYS A 85 -1.13 12.37 4.60
CA CYS A 85 -0.89 10.99 4.22
C CYS A 85 -0.02 10.30 5.28
N SER A 86 -0.53 9.26 5.93
CA SER A 86 0.26 8.45 6.87
C SER A 86 1.16 7.47 6.14
N ALA A 87 0.61 6.82 5.11
CA ALA A 87 1.33 5.87 4.28
C ALA A 87 0.80 5.91 2.84
N LYS A 88 1.69 5.87 1.86
CA LYS A 88 1.37 5.74 0.44
C LYS A 88 2.26 4.71 -0.22
N LEU A 89 1.67 3.70 -0.86
CA LEU A 89 2.34 2.83 -1.81
C LEU A 89 1.79 3.15 -3.20
N ALA A 90 2.65 3.39 -4.17
CA ALA A 90 2.24 3.54 -5.56
C ALA A 90 3.23 2.82 -6.46
N SER A 91 2.71 2.07 -7.44
CA SER A 91 3.51 1.57 -8.55
C SER A 91 3.31 2.47 -9.75
N GLN A 92 4.41 2.87 -10.38
CA GLN A 92 4.40 3.55 -11.66
C GLN A 92 5.55 3.02 -12.50
N ASP A 93 5.23 2.47 -13.68
CA ASP A 93 6.21 1.97 -14.65
C ASP A 93 7.22 0.96 -14.05
N GLY A 94 6.76 0.10 -13.13
CA GLY A 94 7.59 -0.90 -12.45
C GLY A 94 8.38 -0.37 -11.25
N ALA A 95 8.40 0.94 -11.01
CA ALA A 95 8.93 1.51 -9.77
C ALA A 95 7.85 1.50 -8.69
N TYR A 96 8.23 1.11 -7.47
CA TYR A 96 7.38 1.19 -6.27
C TYR A 96 7.89 2.30 -5.37
N SER A 97 7.00 3.19 -4.94
CA SER A 97 7.32 4.17 -3.91
C SER A 97 6.55 3.86 -2.63
N VAL A 98 7.20 3.97 -1.48
CA VAL A 98 6.62 3.88 -0.14
C VAL A 98 6.86 5.21 0.57
N GLN A 99 5.82 6.01 0.75
CA GLN A 99 5.87 7.18 1.59
C GLN A 99 5.34 6.84 2.99
N TYR A 100 6.07 7.14 4.04
CA TYR A 100 5.61 6.99 5.43
C TYR A 100 6.18 8.11 6.29
N ALA A 101 5.31 8.86 6.98
CA ALA A 101 5.71 9.93 7.92
C ALA A 101 6.75 10.94 7.35
N GLY A 102 6.68 11.25 6.05
CA GLY A 102 7.61 12.16 5.36
C GLY A 102 8.87 11.49 4.79
N LEU A 103 9.09 10.21 5.04
CA LEU A 103 10.11 9.41 4.36
C LEU A 103 9.53 8.84 3.07
N THR A 104 10.27 8.87 1.95
CA THR A 104 9.89 8.22 0.70
C THR A 104 10.96 7.22 0.29
N VAL A 105 10.65 5.93 0.34
CA VAL A 105 11.51 4.89 -0.24
C VAL A 105 11.07 4.64 -1.67
N ILE A 106 11.98 4.64 -2.63
CA ILE A 106 11.70 4.28 -4.03
C ILE A 106 12.48 3.01 -4.34
N SER A 107 11.78 1.93 -4.63
CA SER A 107 12.37 0.69 -5.15
C SER A 107 12.10 0.60 -6.64
N THR A 108 13.12 0.27 -7.41
CA THR A 108 13.03 -0.16 -8.81
C THR A 108 13.51 -1.60 -8.90
N ASP A 109 13.20 -2.27 -10.01
CA ASP A 109 13.65 -3.65 -10.25
C ASP A 109 15.18 -3.82 -10.28
N SER A 110 15.95 -2.71 -10.31
CA SER A 110 17.41 -2.73 -10.36
C SER A 110 18.09 -2.05 -9.17
N MET A 111 17.40 -1.21 -8.40
CA MET A 111 17.95 -0.47 -7.26
C MET A 111 16.86 -0.01 -6.29
N ALA A 112 17.13 -0.08 -4.98
CA ALA A 112 16.33 0.59 -3.96
C ALA A 112 17.04 1.88 -3.51
N ALA A 113 16.41 3.03 -3.74
CA ALA A 113 16.87 4.33 -3.26
C ALA A 113 15.95 4.83 -2.14
N VAL A 114 16.51 5.13 -0.97
CA VAL A 114 15.76 5.74 0.13
C VAL A 114 15.89 7.26 0.03
N LEU A 115 14.82 7.94 -0.39
CA LEU A 115 14.74 9.40 -0.39
C LEU A 115 14.02 9.88 0.87
N ALA A 116 14.77 10.17 1.93
CA ALA A 116 14.22 10.98 3.00
C ALA A 116 14.11 12.43 2.50
N SER A 117 12.89 12.97 2.51
CA SER A 117 12.64 14.39 2.25
C SER A 117 11.82 14.91 3.41
N ASN A 118 12.47 15.52 4.39
CA ASN A 118 11.74 16.35 5.34
C ASN A 118 11.20 17.60 4.62
N GLU A 119 10.12 18.21 5.14
CA GLU A 119 9.55 19.46 4.59
C GLU A 119 10.55 20.63 4.56
N SER A 120 11.74 20.46 5.16
CA SER A 120 12.88 21.38 5.11
C SER A 120 13.87 21.14 3.96
N GLY A 121 13.64 20.18 3.06
CA GLY A 121 14.44 20.01 1.84
C GLY A 121 15.79 19.32 2.01
N ALA A 122 16.00 18.55 3.09
CA ALA A 122 17.17 17.69 3.19
C ALA A 122 16.95 16.44 2.34
N VAL A 123 17.73 16.31 1.25
CA VAL A 123 17.85 15.07 0.47
C VAL A 123 18.96 14.27 1.12
N CYS A 124 18.67 13.04 1.58
CA CYS A 124 19.72 12.11 1.97
C CYS A 124 20.39 11.55 0.71
N ASP A 125 21.73 11.53 0.71
CA ASP A 125 22.52 11.01 -0.40
C ASP A 125 22.22 9.53 -0.64
N ILE A 126 22.16 9.19 -1.93
CA ILE A 126 22.00 7.84 -2.46
C ILE A 126 23.23 7.04 -2.04
N VAL A 127 23.03 5.91 -1.37
CA VAL A 127 24.09 4.92 -1.23
C VAL A 127 24.05 4.10 -2.50
N ASP A 128 24.98 4.35 -3.43
CA ASP A 128 25.22 3.44 -4.55
C ASP A 128 25.71 2.12 -3.94
N ALA A 129 24.90 1.08 -4.03
CA ALA A 129 25.37 -0.28 -3.82
C ALA A 129 26.32 -0.62 -4.98
N HIS A 130 27.60 -0.33 -4.78
CA HIS A 130 28.64 -0.70 -5.74
C HIS A 130 28.79 -2.23 -5.73
N GLU A 131 28.27 -2.90 -6.76
CA GLU A 131 28.57 -4.31 -7.07
C GLU A 131 30.03 -4.44 -7.53
N ASP A 132 31.01 -4.22 -6.66
CA ASP A 132 32.42 -4.47 -7.00
C ASP A 132 33.25 -4.79 -5.74
N GLN A 133 33.02 -5.92 -5.07
CA GLN A 133 34.10 -6.50 -4.25
C GLN A 133 33.98 -8.01 -4.01
N GLU A 134 34.79 -8.77 -4.75
CA GLU A 134 35.15 -10.16 -4.48
C GLU A 134 36.01 -10.28 -3.20
N HIS A 135 35.45 -9.91 -2.04
CA HIS A 135 36.07 -10.17 -0.75
C HIS A 135 35.14 -11.05 0.10
N GLU A 136 35.41 -12.35 0.07
CA GLU A 136 34.82 -13.32 0.99
C GLU A 136 35.25 -12.98 2.44
N ASP A 137 34.26 -12.96 3.35
CA ASP A 137 34.34 -13.25 4.80
C ASP A 137 33.96 -12.18 5.85
N GLU A 138 33.43 -11.00 5.52
CA GLU A 138 32.81 -10.14 6.55
C GLU A 138 31.41 -9.66 6.13
N ALA A 139 30.39 -10.00 6.93
CA ALA A 139 29.03 -9.53 6.75
C ALA A 139 28.96 -8.02 6.96
N GLU A 140 29.11 -7.27 5.88
CA GLU A 140 29.04 -5.81 5.90
C GLU A 140 27.59 -5.37 6.13
N GLN A 141 27.31 -4.95 7.36
CA GLN A 141 25.98 -4.49 7.77
C GLN A 141 25.81 -3.03 7.33
N GLU A 142 25.14 -2.80 6.21
CA GLU A 142 24.82 -1.44 5.75
C GLU A 142 23.83 -0.77 6.72
N ARG A 143 24.23 0.39 7.26
CA ARG A 143 23.40 1.21 8.15
C ARG A 143 23.08 2.55 7.49
N ALA A 144 21.85 2.71 7.05
CA ALA A 144 21.32 4.02 6.70
C ALA A 144 20.91 4.77 7.98
N ILE A 145 21.56 5.92 8.25
CA ILE A 145 21.26 6.78 9.39
C ILE A 145 20.44 7.98 8.91
N GLY A 146 19.12 7.96 9.16
CA GLY A 146 18.23 9.11 8.98
C GLY A 146 17.97 9.85 10.29
N THR A 147 17.25 10.98 10.24
CA THR A 147 16.68 11.60 11.46
C THR A 147 15.18 11.87 11.27
N ASP A 148 14.39 11.69 12.33
CA ASP A 148 12.96 11.99 12.33
C ASP A 148 12.68 13.50 12.42
N ARG A 149 11.40 13.88 12.36
CA ARG A 149 10.96 15.29 12.48
C ARG A 149 11.31 15.97 13.82
N TYR A 150 11.78 15.21 14.80
CA TYR A 150 12.22 15.69 16.11
C TYR A 150 13.75 15.63 16.26
N GLY A 151 14.49 15.37 15.18
CA GLY A 151 15.95 15.26 15.17
C GLY A 151 16.47 13.99 15.82
N ARG A 152 15.63 12.96 16.01
CA ARG A 152 16.06 11.68 16.58
C ARG A 152 16.62 10.78 15.48
N PRO A 153 17.73 10.08 15.69
CA PRO A 153 18.27 9.17 14.70
C PRO A 153 17.27 8.03 14.44
N LEU A 154 16.97 7.81 13.16
CA LEU A 154 16.28 6.63 12.66
C LEU A 154 17.33 5.74 12.03
N VAL A 155 17.55 4.58 12.62
CA VAL A 155 18.38 3.53 12.02
C VAL A 155 17.44 2.68 11.17
N LEU A 156 17.61 2.73 9.85
CA LEU A 156 16.97 1.77 8.97
C LEU A 156 17.96 0.62 8.80
N GLU A 157 17.70 -0.52 9.45
CA GLU A 157 18.41 -1.75 9.14
C GLU A 157 17.72 -2.40 7.94
N LEU A 158 18.33 -2.26 6.76
CA LEU A 158 17.93 -3.01 5.58
C LEU A 158 18.61 -4.37 5.66
N ALA A 159 17.88 -5.39 6.11
CA ALA A 159 18.35 -6.76 6.03
C ALA A 159 18.10 -7.29 4.61
N THR A 160 19.13 -7.36 3.79
CA THR A 160 19.08 -8.12 2.53
C THR A 160 19.29 -9.60 2.86
N ASN A 161 18.20 -10.37 2.93
CA ASN A 161 18.33 -11.81 3.01
C ASN A 161 18.73 -12.36 1.64
N HIS A 162 20.03 -12.63 1.46
CA HIS A 162 20.56 -13.48 0.39
C HIS A 162 20.22 -14.95 0.68
N HIS A 163 18.93 -15.28 0.68
CA HIS A 163 18.49 -16.65 0.50
C HIS A 163 17.87 -16.76 -0.87
N ASP A 164 18.44 -17.67 -1.66
CA ASP A 164 18.08 -17.99 -3.02
C ASP A 164 16.55 -17.98 -3.23
N ASP A 165 16.15 -17.30 -4.31
CA ASP A 165 14.80 -17.21 -4.87
C ASP A 165 13.72 -16.53 -4.00
N ALA A 166 13.62 -15.21 -4.23
CA ALA A 166 12.38 -14.42 -4.27
C ALA A 166 11.54 -14.32 -2.99
N CYS A 167 12.00 -13.53 -2.00
CA CYS A 167 11.14 -12.72 -1.12
C CYS A 167 11.98 -11.64 -0.41
N MET A 168 11.82 -10.38 -0.81
CA MET A 168 12.31 -9.21 -0.06
C MET A 168 11.35 -8.92 1.09
N ASP A 169 11.69 -9.37 2.31
CA ASP A 169 10.97 -8.98 3.53
C ASP A 169 11.59 -7.71 4.11
N TYR A 170 10.91 -6.57 3.95
CA TYR A 170 11.29 -5.31 4.62
C TYR A 170 10.72 -5.28 6.04
N LEU A 171 11.58 -5.47 7.05
CA LEU A 171 11.22 -5.30 8.47
C LEU A 171 11.63 -3.91 8.96
N LEU A 172 10.64 -3.03 9.20
CA LEU A 172 10.86 -1.77 9.92
C LEU A 172 10.93 -2.05 11.42
N ALA A 173 12.12 -2.32 11.94
CA ALA A 173 12.36 -2.40 13.39
C ALA A 173 12.50 -0.99 13.98
N GLY A 174 11.41 -0.43 14.49
CA GLY A 174 11.46 0.80 15.30
C GLY A 174 11.77 0.48 16.75
N GLU A 175 13.04 0.41 17.13
CA GLU A 175 13.41 0.33 18.55
C GLU A 175 13.27 1.71 19.21
N ARG A 176 12.45 1.77 20.27
CA ARG A 176 12.34 2.92 21.16
C ARG A 176 13.46 2.81 22.21
N SER A 177 14.49 3.64 22.11
CA SER A 177 15.42 3.93 23.21
C SER A 177 14.91 5.08 24.09
#